data_AF-A0A835YWT8-F1
#
_entry.id   AF-A0A835YWT8-F1
#
_cell.length_a   1.000
_cell.length_b   1.000
_cell.length_c   1.000
_cell.angle_alpha   90.00
_cell.angle_beta   90.00
_cell.angle_gamma   90.00
#
_symmetry.space_group_name_H-M   'P 1'
#
loop_
_entity.id
_entity.type
_entity.pdbx_description
1 polymer ?
#
loop_
_entity_poly.entity_id
_entity_poly.type
_entity_poly.pdbx_seq_one_letter_code
_entity_poly.pdbx_strand_id
1 'polypeptide(L)'
;MGDRSAAATAWAAFIAATERPRPWFSRRAEELNAALGDLVTSADVALVFAVLSPYERAWVHRRCEETSLLHESAAGEEQRKALTVSKPDDWTLPERPRVPAQRPRRKRRRREHDDEQEHEMRRARIDAWREDCITCGTTLNAFGALITWRGWGPMCAACVEADDELNAYKWEFAECMM
;
A
#
# COMPACT_ATOMS: atom_id res chain seq x y z
N MET A 1 -33.89 -14.33 26.25
CA MET A 1 -33.53 -12.89 26.28
C MET A 1 -32.30 -12.60 27.17
N GLY A 2 -31.41 -13.58 27.44
CA GLY A 2 -30.29 -13.42 28.38
C GLY A 2 -28.93 -13.06 27.77
N ASP A 3 -28.67 -13.38 26.49
CA ASP A 3 -27.29 -13.34 25.97
C ASP A 3 -26.83 -12.00 25.40
N ARG A 4 -27.74 -11.16 24.89
CA ARG A 4 -27.35 -9.87 24.27
C ARG A 4 -26.74 -8.90 25.29
N SER A 5 -27.22 -8.92 26.53
CA SER A 5 -26.69 -8.08 27.60
C SER A 5 -25.27 -8.48 27.97
N ALA A 6 -24.99 -9.78 28.06
CA ALA A 6 -23.66 -10.28 28.40
C ALA A 6 -22.64 -9.98 27.30
N ALA A 7 -23.02 -10.17 26.03
CA ALA A 7 -22.16 -9.85 24.89
C ALA A 7 -21.87 -8.33 24.78
N ALA A 8 -22.86 -7.47 25.04
CA ALA A 8 -22.67 -6.02 25.07
C ALA A 8 -21.73 -5.58 26.20
N THR A 9 -21.87 -6.17 27.39
CA THR A 9 -20.96 -5.90 28.52
C THR A 9 -19.54 -6.39 28.22
N ALA A 10 -19.39 -7.57 27.62
CA ALA A 10 -18.09 -8.11 27.22
C ALA A 10 -17.41 -7.23 26.15
N TRP A 11 -18.18 -6.73 25.18
CA TRP A 11 -17.70 -5.76 24.19
C TRP A 11 -17.21 -4.46 24.83
N ALA A 12 -18.01 -3.87 25.72
CA ALA A 12 -17.64 -2.63 26.41
C ALA A 12 -16.35 -2.81 27.25
N ALA A 13 -16.23 -3.93 27.96
CA ALA A 13 -15.02 -4.26 28.72
C ALA A 13 -13.80 -4.45 27.80
N PHE A 14 -13.98 -5.10 26.64
CA PHE A 14 -12.94 -5.30 25.65
C PHE A 14 -12.43 -3.97 25.06
N ILE A 15 -13.34 -3.06 24.71
CA ILE A 15 -12.99 -1.72 24.23
C ILE A 15 -12.24 -0.95 25.32
N ALA A 16 -12.73 -0.95 26.56
CA ALA A 16 -12.04 -0.27 27.67
C ALA A 16 -10.61 -0.80 27.94
N ALA A 17 -10.37 -2.09 27.71
CA ALA A 17 -9.06 -2.70 27.90
C ALA A 17 -8.07 -2.41 26.75
N THR A 18 -8.58 -2.18 25.54
CA THR A 18 -7.77 -2.01 24.32
C THR A 18 -7.56 -0.55 23.92
N GLU A 19 -8.56 0.27 24.19
CA GLU A 19 -8.57 1.67 23.84
C GLU A 19 -7.74 2.46 24.86
N ARG A 20 -6.68 3.11 24.39
CA ARG A 20 -5.98 4.07 25.23
C ARG A 20 -6.83 5.34 25.25
N PRO A 21 -7.23 5.86 26.41
CA PRO A 21 -7.93 7.14 26.47
C PRO A 21 -7.00 8.20 25.88
N ARG A 22 -7.36 8.72 24.71
CA ARG A 22 -6.64 9.81 24.06
C ARG A 22 -7.56 11.02 24.05
N PRO A 23 -7.04 12.23 24.34
CA PRO A 23 -7.86 13.44 24.43
C PRO A 23 -8.50 13.87 23.09
N TRP A 24 -8.07 13.28 21.97
CA TRP A 24 -8.65 13.50 20.63
C TRP A 24 -9.47 12.31 20.12
N PHE A 25 -9.86 11.39 21.01
CA PHE A 25 -10.75 10.30 20.62
C PHE A 25 -12.01 10.89 19.98
N SER A 26 -12.16 10.66 18.67
CA SER A 26 -13.18 11.34 17.90
C SER A 26 -14.51 10.64 18.10
N ARG A 27 -15.60 11.41 18.10
CA ARG A 27 -16.99 10.90 18.01
C ARG A 27 -17.13 9.81 16.93
N ARG A 28 -16.34 9.94 15.85
CA ARG A 28 -16.34 8.97 14.77
C ARG A 28 -15.79 7.59 15.15
N ALA A 29 -14.80 7.53 16.04
CA ALA A 29 -14.30 6.26 16.56
C ALA A 29 -15.33 5.58 17.49
N GLU A 30 -16.09 6.37 18.26
CA GLU A 30 -17.24 5.86 19.04
C GLU A 30 -18.30 5.25 18.14
N GLU A 31 -18.67 5.93 17.05
CA GLU A 31 -19.63 5.43 16.06
C GLU A 31 -19.16 4.11 15.42
N LEU A 32 -17.87 3.99 15.10
CA LEU A 32 -17.32 2.75 14.55
C LEU A 32 -17.25 1.61 15.58
N ASN A 33 -16.92 1.92 16.84
CA ASN A 33 -16.98 0.96 17.95
C ASN A 33 -18.41 0.46 18.19
N ALA A 34 -19.39 1.36 18.12
CA ALA A 34 -20.80 1.01 18.26
C ALA A 34 -21.24 0.07 17.13
N ALA A 35 -20.93 0.40 15.88
CA ALA A 35 -21.28 -0.43 14.72
C ALA A 35 -20.63 -1.82 14.77
N LEU A 36 -19.38 -1.92 15.23
CA LEU A 36 -18.73 -3.21 15.45
C LEU A 36 -19.34 -3.97 16.64
N GLY A 37 -19.71 -3.28 17.71
CA GLY A 37 -20.42 -3.86 18.86
C GLY A 37 -21.80 -4.41 18.48
N ASP A 38 -22.51 -3.71 17.60
CA ASP A 38 -23.78 -4.16 17.04
C ASP A 38 -23.57 -5.45 16.25
N LEU A 39 -22.55 -5.51 15.38
CA LEU A 39 -22.19 -6.75 14.70
C LEU A 39 -21.88 -7.86 15.72
N VAL A 40 -21.05 -7.61 16.74
CA VAL A 40 -20.68 -8.62 17.76
C VAL A 40 -21.90 -9.17 18.51
N THR A 41 -22.88 -8.32 18.82
CA THR A 41 -24.05 -8.69 19.62
C THR A 41 -25.24 -9.16 18.79
N SER A 42 -25.27 -8.90 17.49
CA SER A 42 -26.33 -9.32 16.59
C SER A 42 -26.13 -10.73 16.04
N ALA A 43 -27.19 -11.28 15.42
CA ALA A 43 -27.10 -12.52 14.66
C ALA A 43 -26.49 -12.32 13.26
N ASP A 44 -26.18 -11.07 12.89
CA ASP A 44 -25.63 -10.78 11.57
C ASP A 44 -24.22 -11.34 11.45
N VAL A 45 -23.90 -11.82 10.26
CA VAL A 45 -22.62 -12.47 9.95
C VAL A 45 -21.63 -11.46 9.37
N ALA A 46 -22.12 -10.32 8.85
CA ALA A 46 -21.28 -9.31 8.22
C ALA A 46 -21.83 -7.88 8.36
N LEU A 47 -20.92 -6.92 8.28
CA LEU A 47 -21.16 -5.49 8.25
C LEU A 47 -20.35 -4.88 7.09
N VAL A 48 -20.97 -3.99 6.31
CA VAL A 48 -20.30 -3.31 5.20
C VAL A 48 -20.23 -1.82 5.46
N PHE A 49 -19.02 -1.26 5.49
CA PHE A 49 -18.80 0.17 5.55
C PHE A 49 -18.58 0.71 4.14
N ALA A 50 -19.55 1.48 3.62
CA ALA A 50 -19.51 2.01 2.27
C ALA A 50 -18.46 3.12 2.05
N VAL A 51 -18.23 3.97 3.08
CA VAL A 51 -17.31 5.10 2.99
C VAL A 51 -16.52 5.20 4.30
N LEU A 52 -15.22 4.92 4.21
CA LEU A 52 -14.25 5.15 5.28
C LEU A 52 -13.07 5.92 4.69
N SER A 53 -12.62 6.95 5.39
CA SER A 53 -11.31 7.56 5.18
C SER A 53 -10.20 6.52 5.43
N PRO A 54 -8.99 6.75 4.89
CA PRO A 54 -7.85 5.85 5.13
C PRO A 54 -7.56 5.62 6.61
N TYR A 55 -7.76 6.65 7.45
CA TYR A 55 -7.53 6.56 8.89
C TYR A 55 -8.57 5.69 9.59
N GLU A 56 -9.86 5.91 9.30
CA GLU A 56 -10.95 5.10 9.86
C GLU A 56 -10.83 3.64 9.41
N ARG A 57 -10.50 3.41 8.13
CA ARG A 57 -10.28 2.07 7.61
C ARG A 57 -9.13 1.35 8.33
N ALA A 58 -7.99 2.01 8.50
CA ALA A 58 -6.87 1.46 9.26
C ALA A 58 -7.24 1.17 10.73
N TRP A 59 -8.08 2.02 11.32
CA TRP A 59 -8.59 1.81 12.67
C TRP A 59 -9.51 0.58 12.73
N VAL A 60 -10.45 0.41 11.80
CA VAL A 60 -11.38 -0.74 11.78
C VAL A 60 -10.62 -2.05 11.53
N HIS A 61 -9.65 -2.06 10.60
CA HIS A 61 -8.78 -3.22 10.39
C HIS A 61 -8.11 -3.68 11.68
N ARG A 62 -7.50 -2.74 12.40
CA ARG A 62 -6.86 -3.04 13.68
C ARG A 62 -7.83 -3.61 14.71
N ARG A 63 -9.05 -3.07 14.79
CA ARG A 63 -10.08 -3.60 15.69
C ARG A 63 -10.46 -5.02 15.32
N CYS A 64 -10.62 -5.29 14.03
CA CYS A 64 -10.92 -6.64 13.54
C CYS A 64 -9.77 -7.62 13.83
N GLU A 65 -8.51 -7.19 13.72
CA GLU A 65 -7.35 -8.00 14.13
C GLU A 65 -7.38 -8.32 15.64
N GLU A 66 -7.67 -7.31 16.47
CA GLU A 66 -7.76 -7.45 17.93
C GLU A 66 -8.89 -8.41 18.35
N THR A 67 -10.02 -8.41 17.61
CA THR A 67 -11.23 -9.20 17.88
C THR A 67 -11.33 -10.49 17.06
N SER A 68 -10.36 -10.77 16.19
CA SER A 68 -10.39 -11.90 15.25
C SER A 68 -11.58 -11.90 14.28
N LEU A 69 -12.11 -10.72 13.93
CA LEU A 69 -13.07 -10.58 12.84
C LEU A 69 -12.33 -10.59 11.51
N LEU A 70 -12.96 -11.17 10.48
CA LEU A 70 -12.48 -11.12 9.12
C LEU A 70 -12.73 -9.72 8.56
N HIS A 71 -11.79 -9.21 7.76
CA HIS A 71 -11.90 -7.89 7.16
C HIS A 71 -11.35 -7.88 5.73
N GLU A 72 -12.13 -7.38 4.79
CA GLU A 72 -11.72 -7.30 3.38
C GLU A 72 -12.07 -5.93 2.80
N SER A 73 -11.06 -5.27 2.24
CA SER A 73 -11.27 -4.04 1.46
C SER A 73 -11.44 -4.43 0.00
N ALA A 74 -12.62 -4.18 -0.57
CA ALA A 74 -12.86 -4.45 -1.98
C ALA A 74 -11.89 -3.64 -2.87
N ALA A 75 -11.20 -4.30 -3.79
CA ALA A 75 -10.33 -3.69 -4.77
C ALA A 75 -11.16 -3.19 -5.98
N GLY A 76 -11.91 -2.11 -5.79
CA GLY A 76 -12.54 -1.37 -6.90
C GLY A 76 -11.68 -0.19 -7.36
N GLU A 77 -11.70 0.12 -8.66
CA GLU A 77 -10.81 1.09 -9.33
C GLU A 77 -10.98 2.55 -8.91
N GLU A 78 -12.11 2.97 -8.33
CA GLU A 78 -12.34 4.39 -8.00
C GLU A 78 -12.82 4.60 -6.56
N GLN A 79 -11.88 4.98 -5.69
CA GLN A 79 -12.03 5.83 -4.50
C GLN A 79 -13.11 5.54 -3.43
N ARG A 80 -13.96 4.51 -3.56
CA ARG A 80 -14.95 4.08 -2.56
C ARG A 80 -14.78 2.59 -2.27
N LYS A 81 -13.60 2.21 -1.79
CA LYS A 81 -13.33 0.85 -1.34
C LYS A 81 -14.19 0.57 -0.10
N ALA A 82 -15.30 -0.11 -0.27
CA ALA A 82 -16.09 -0.59 0.85
C ALA A 82 -15.21 -1.53 1.70
N LEU A 83 -15.36 -1.45 3.02
CA LEU A 83 -14.74 -2.40 3.95
C LEU A 83 -15.83 -3.35 4.44
N THR A 84 -15.70 -4.62 4.10
CA THR A 84 -16.55 -5.68 4.63
C THR A 84 -15.88 -6.28 5.86
N VAL A 85 -16.61 -6.36 6.95
CA VAL A 85 -16.20 -7.04 8.19
C VAL A 85 -17.15 -8.20 8.41
N SER A 86 -16.63 -9.39 8.70
CA SER A 86 -17.47 -10.58 8.93
C SER A 86 -16.98 -11.43 10.09
N LYS A 87 -17.92 -12.20 10.64
CA LYS A 87 -17.64 -13.22 11.64
C LYS A 87 -17.24 -14.52 10.94
N PRO A 88 -16.10 -15.13 11.27
CA PRO A 88 -15.85 -16.52 10.89
C PRO A 88 -16.84 -17.47 11.58
N ASP A 89 -16.95 -18.70 11.09
CA ASP A 89 -17.75 -19.73 11.73
C ASP A 89 -17.26 -19.97 13.17
N ASP A 90 -18.21 -20.16 14.10
CA ASP A 90 -17.96 -20.32 15.54
C ASP A 90 -17.20 -19.15 16.19
N TRP A 91 -17.30 -17.94 15.63
CA TRP A 91 -16.63 -16.77 16.20
C TRP A 91 -17.10 -16.46 17.62
N THR A 92 -16.14 -16.27 18.52
CA THR A 92 -16.34 -15.76 19.88
C THR A 92 -15.41 -14.58 20.14
N LEU A 93 -15.89 -13.59 20.88
CA LEU A 93 -15.06 -12.46 21.31
C LEU A 93 -13.89 -12.98 22.18
N PRO A 94 -12.63 -12.70 21.82
CA PRO A 94 -11.50 -13.17 22.61
C PRO A 94 -11.42 -12.45 23.95
N GLU A 95 -11.10 -13.19 25.02
CA GLU A 95 -10.95 -12.64 26.39
C GLU A 95 -9.86 -11.57 26.50
N ARG A 96 -8.85 -11.67 25.62
CA ARG A 96 -7.75 -10.72 25.53
C ARG A 96 -7.57 -10.26 24.10
N PRO A 97 -7.32 -8.97 23.87
CA PRO A 97 -7.05 -8.47 22.53
C PRO A 97 -5.81 -9.13 21.95
N ARG A 98 -5.92 -9.59 20.71
CA ARG A 98 -4.74 -10.01 19.97
C ARG A 98 -3.90 -8.78 19.70
N VAL A 99 -2.63 -8.82 20.09
CA VAL A 99 -1.67 -7.78 19.69
C VAL A 99 -1.49 -7.94 18.19
N PRO A 100 -1.86 -6.94 17.36
CA PRO A 100 -1.55 -6.97 15.94
C PRO A 100 -0.08 -7.31 15.79
N ALA A 101 0.26 -8.22 14.88
CA ALA A 101 1.65 -8.50 14.56
C ALA A 101 2.26 -7.21 14.01
N GLN A 102 2.83 -6.36 14.89
CA GLN A 102 3.55 -5.19 14.45
C GLN A 102 4.66 -5.72 13.57
N ARG A 103 4.58 -5.48 12.25
CA ARG A 103 5.75 -5.60 11.40
C ARG A 103 6.84 -4.78 12.09
N PRO A 104 7.96 -5.40 12.51
CA PRO A 104 8.93 -4.71 13.35
C PRO A 104 9.33 -3.43 12.62
N ARG A 105 9.18 -2.27 13.26
CA ARG A 105 9.55 -0.96 12.68
C ARG A 105 10.96 -0.95 12.08
N ARG A 106 11.85 -1.78 12.62
CA ARG A 106 13.21 -2.03 12.14
C ARG A 106 13.26 -2.60 10.71
N LYS A 107 12.33 -3.50 10.34
CA LYS A 107 12.25 -4.09 9.00
C LYS A 107 11.75 -3.10 7.95
N ARG A 108 10.93 -2.11 8.36
CA ARG A 108 10.49 -1.03 7.48
C ARG A 108 11.63 -0.04 7.19
N ARG A 109 12.29 0.46 8.23
CA ARG A 109 13.44 1.39 8.07
C ARG A 109 14.58 0.78 7.25
N ARG A 110 14.84 -0.52 7.44
CA ARG A 110 15.85 -1.22 6.64
C ARG A 110 15.48 -1.24 5.15
N ARG A 111 14.23 -1.55 4.81
CA ARG A 111 13.77 -1.52 3.41
C ARG A 111 13.86 -0.11 2.83
N GLU A 112 13.39 0.91 3.56
CA GLU A 112 13.50 2.30 3.11
C GLU A 112 14.96 2.70 2.83
N HIS A 113 15.89 2.30 3.69
CA HIS A 113 17.32 2.52 3.48
C HIS A 113 17.90 1.70 2.31
N ASP A 114 17.52 0.43 2.18
CA ASP A 114 17.95 -0.42 1.07
C ASP A 114 17.43 0.14 -0.28
N ASP A 115 16.18 0.59 -0.33
CA ASP A 115 15.54 1.23 -1.49
C ASP A 115 16.21 2.59 -1.82
N GLU A 116 16.55 3.39 -0.81
CA GLU A 116 17.31 4.64 -0.98
C GLU A 116 18.72 4.39 -1.55
N GLN A 117 19.44 3.39 -1.03
CA GLN A 117 20.75 3.00 -1.54
C GLN A 117 20.69 2.49 -2.98
N GLU A 118 19.69 1.67 -3.32
CA GLU A 118 19.50 1.18 -4.68
C GLU A 118 19.25 2.34 -5.65
N HIS A 119 18.40 3.29 -5.24
CA HIS A 119 18.10 4.46 -6.04
C HIS A 119 19.31 5.39 -6.24
N GLU A 120 20.13 5.56 -5.19
CA GLU A 120 21.39 6.31 -5.27
C GLU A 120 22.40 5.63 -6.20
N MET A 121 22.59 4.31 -6.08
CA MET A 121 23.46 3.53 -6.97
C MET A 121 22.99 3.60 -8.42
N ARG A 122 21.67 3.53 -8.67
CA ARG A 122 21.09 3.66 -10.01
C ARG A 122 21.40 5.03 -10.61
N ARG A 123 21.22 6.11 -9.85
CA ARG A 123 21.58 7.47 -10.29
C ARG A 123 23.06 7.59 -10.60
N ALA A 124 23.93 7.11 -9.70
CA ALA A 124 25.38 7.14 -9.92
C ALA A 124 25.79 6.39 -11.19
N ARG A 125 25.14 5.27 -11.51
CA ARG A 125 25.37 4.53 -12.76
C ARG A 125 24.93 5.32 -13.99
N ILE A 126 23.75 5.95 -13.96
CA ILE A 126 23.24 6.81 -15.04
C ILE A 126 24.20 7.99 -15.27
N ASP A 127 24.64 8.64 -14.19
CA ASP A 127 25.53 9.81 -14.24
C ASP A 127 26.93 9.46 -14.76
N ALA A 128 27.43 8.25 -14.44
CA ALA A 128 28.74 7.76 -14.87
C ALA A 128 28.75 7.16 -16.28
N TRP A 129 27.59 6.76 -16.82
CA TRP A 129 27.50 6.09 -18.12
C TRP A 129 27.96 7.02 -19.26
N ARG A 130 28.93 6.55 -20.06
CA ARG A 130 29.46 7.26 -21.22
C ARG A 130 29.76 6.25 -22.31
N GLU A 131 29.15 6.45 -23.48
CA GLU A 131 29.45 5.66 -24.68
C GLU A 131 29.38 6.56 -25.92
N ASP A 132 30.11 6.19 -26.97
CA ASP A 132 30.17 6.98 -28.19
C ASP A 132 29.05 6.60 -29.16
N CYS A 133 28.45 7.61 -29.80
CA CYS A 133 27.48 7.41 -30.87
C CYS A 133 28.07 6.52 -31.96
N ILE A 134 27.42 5.40 -32.28
CA ILE A 134 27.94 4.43 -33.26
C ILE A 134 28.02 4.99 -34.70
N THR A 135 27.34 6.11 -34.97
CA THR A 135 27.33 6.76 -36.29
C THR A 135 28.36 7.88 -36.40
N CYS A 136 28.36 8.83 -35.46
CA CYS A 136 29.21 10.03 -35.54
C CYS A 136 30.37 10.07 -34.53
N GLY A 137 30.49 9.08 -33.65
CA GLY A 137 31.55 8.99 -32.64
C GLY A 137 31.47 10.03 -31.51
N THR A 138 30.39 10.79 -31.41
CA THR A 138 30.20 11.76 -30.32
C THR A 138 29.94 11.04 -29.01
N THR A 139 30.69 11.35 -27.94
CA THR A 139 30.46 10.79 -26.61
C THR A 139 29.13 11.27 -26.02
N LEU A 140 28.27 10.32 -25.65
CA LEU A 140 26.94 10.55 -25.10
C LEU A 140 26.89 10.15 -23.63
N ASN A 141 26.04 10.85 -22.88
CA ASN A 141 25.60 10.41 -21.57
C ASN A 141 24.28 9.65 -21.67
N ALA A 142 23.81 9.09 -20.55
CA ALA A 142 22.60 8.26 -20.53
C ALA A 142 21.34 8.98 -21.03
N PHE A 143 21.30 10.31 -20.91
CA PHE A 143 20.21 11.18 -21.34
C PHE A 143 20.30 11.58 -22.82
N GLY A 144 21.48 11.50 -23.42
CA GLY A 144 21.73 11.87 -24.81
C GLY A 144 21.81 10.67 -25.77
N ALA A 145 21.91 9.46 -25.23
CA ALA A 145 21.98 8.23 -25.98
C ALA A 145 20.60 7.60 -26.19
N LEU A 146 20.27 7.35 -27.45
CA LEU A 146 19.10 6.61 -27.88
C LEU A 146 19.47 5.15 -28.14
N ILE A 147 18.66 4.25 -27.59
CA ILE A 147 18.77 2.79 -27.73
C ILE A 147 17.40 2.24 -28.13
N THR A 148 17.36 1.29 -29.07
CA THR A 148 16.13 0.57 -29.42
C THR A 148 15.93 -0.65 -28.54
N TRP A 149 14.69 -1.12 -28.44
CA TRP A 149 14.34 -2.36 -27.73
C TRP A 149 15.00 -3.60 -28.32
N ARG A 150 15.52 -3.50 -29.55
CA ARG A 150 16.25 -4.55 -30.25
C ARG A 150 17.76 -4.53 -29.94
N GLY A 151 18.22 -3.61 -29.07
CA GLY A 151 19.62 -3.47 -28.67
C GLY A 151 20.48 -2.67 -29.64
N TRP A 152 19.88 -1.91 -30.55
CA TRP A 152 20.63 -1.02 -31.44
C TRP A 152 20.87 0.33 -30.78
N GLY A 153 22.08 0.86 -30.92
CA GLY A 153 22.56 2.07 -30.23
C GLY A 153 23.92 1.82 -29.57
N PRO A 154 24.47 2.80 -28.84
CA PRO A 154 23.90 4.13 -28.60
C PRO A 154 24.04 5.06 -29.82
N MET A 155 22.98 5.81 -30.12
CA MET A 155 23.00 6.85 -31.16
C MET A 155 22.58 8.20 -30.58
N CYS A 156 23.05 9.31 -31.17
CA CYS A 156 22.60 10.64 -30.80
C CYS A 156 21.32 11.00 -31.58
N ALA A 157 20.49 11.88 -31.02
CA ALA A 157 19.25 12.33 -31.65
C ALA A 157 19.50 12.90 -33.06
N ALA A 158 20.57 13.69 -33.24
CA ALA A 158 20.90 14.27 -34.54
C ALA A 158 21.16 13.21 -35.63
N CYS A 159 21.77 12.07 -35.30
CA CYS A 159 21.98 10.98 -36.26
C CYS A 159 20.70 10.22 -36.58
N VAL A 160 19.83 10.01 -35.58
CA VAL A 160 18.55 9.33 -35.78
C VAL A 160 17.59 10.21 -36.61
N GLU A 161 17.54 11.51 -36.34
CA GLU A 161 16.67 12.45 -37.05
C GLU A 161 17.13 12.74 -38.49
N ALA A 162 18.43 12.59 -38.78
CA ALA A 162 18.98 12.81 -40.11
C ALA A 162 18.77 11.63 -41.07
N ASP A 163 18.34 10.46 -40.58
CA ASP A 163 18.15 9.24 -41.35
C ASP A 163 16.70 8.77 -41.24
N ASP A 164 15.96 8.87 -42.35
CA ASP A 164 14.53 8.52 -42.42
C ASP A 164 14.25 7.05 -42.05
N GLU A 165 15.20 6.15 -42.31
CA GLU A 165 15.08 4.73 -41.94
C GLU A 165 15.25 4.55 -40.43
N LEU A 166 16.26 5.21 -39.83
CA LEU A 166 16.47 5.16 -38.37
C LEU A 166 15.31 5.82 -37.61
N ASN A 167 14.79 6.94 -38.11
CA ASN A 167 13.68 7.66 -37.50
C ASN A 167 12.36 6.86 -37.49
N ALA A 168 12.23 5.85 -38.35
CA ALA A 168 11.06 4.96 -38.36
C ALA A 168 11.02 3.98 -37.16
N TYR A 169 12.14 3.80 -36.45
CA TYR A 169 12.21 2.90 -35.29
C TYR A 169 11.77 3.58 -33.98
N LYS A 170 11.32 2.77 -33.03
CA LYS A 170 11.05 3.22 -31.67
C LYS A 170 12.35 3.28 -30.87
N TRP A 171 12.76 4.48 -30.51
CA TRP A 171 13.93 4.77 -29.67
C TRP A 171 13.53 5.15 -28.26
N GLU A 172 14.34 4.77 -27.27
CA GLU A 172 14.24 5.23 -25.89
C GLU A 172 15.62 5.66 -25.39
N PHE A 173 15.64 6.54 -24.39
CA PHE A 173 16.90 6.97 -23.79
C PHE A 173 17.52 5.85 -22.97
N ALA A 174 18.85 5.78 -22.95
CA ALA A 174 19.59 4.77 -22.21
C ALA A 174 19.25 4.78 -20.69
N GLU A 175 18.89 5.93 -20.13
CA GLU A 175 18.42 6.03 -18.74
C GLU A 175 17.16 5.18 -18.44
N CYS A 176 16.28 4.98 -19.42
CA CYS A 176 15.05 4.20 -19.23
C CYS A 176 15.33 2.69 -19.16
N MET A 177 16.49 2.26 -19.69
CA MET A 177 16.90 0.86 -19.79
C MET A 177 17.83 0.42 -18.65
N MET A 178 18.29 1.37 -17.81
CA MET A 178 19.18 1.13 -16.66
C MET A 178 18.39 1.17 -15.36
#